data_AF-A0A6P1W8Y9-F1
#
_entry.id   AF-A0A6P1W8Y9-F1
#
_cell.length_a   1.000
_cell.length_b   1.000
_cell.length_c   1.000
_cell.angle_alpha   90.00
_cell.angle_beta   90.00
_cell.angle_gamma   90.00
#
_symmetry.space_group_name_H-M   'P 1'
#
loop_
_entity.id
_entity.type
_entity.pdbx_description
1 polymer ?
#
loop_
_entity_poly.entity_id
_entity_poly.type
_entity_poly.pdbx_seq_one_letter_code
_entity_poly.pdbx_strand_id
1 'polypeptide(L)'
;MGSGGGFTGFSTTYYLLDNGQLFGRRSRDTTFTLIAKQTAANTKRVFKTVESNCKIKTTHFDNPGNTYRFVQWQKGKQAYKVTWGIPEKTVPANYQKFYDSFMTMIPASLRLK
;
A
#
# COMPACT_ATOMS: atom_id res chain seq x y z
N MET A 1 1.07 -0.04 -1.97
CA MET A 1 -0.09 -0.05 -1.06
C MET A 1 -1.29 0.49 -1.81
N GLY A 2 -2.49 0.06 -1.48
CA GLY A 2 -3.65 0.55 -2.19
C GLY A 2 -4.96 0.09 -1.60
N SER A 3 -6.02 0.49 -2.26
CA SER A 3 -7.38 0.08 -1.94
C SER A 3 -8.16 -0.16 -3.22
N GLY A 4 -9.16 -1.02 -3.13
CA GLY A 4 -10.06 -1.25 -4.25
C GLY A 4 -11.35 -1.93 -3.84
N GLY A 5 -12.15 -2.22 -4.85
CA GLY A 5 -13.45 -2.84 -4.70
C GLY A 5 -14.61 -1.85 -4.84
N GLY A 6 -15.78 -2.24 -4.36
CA GLY A 6 -17.04 -1.59 -4.67
C GLY A 6 -17.63 -2.07 -5.99
N PHE A 7 -18.80 -1.54 -6.35
CA PHE A 7 -19.64 -2.00 -7.47
C PHE A 7 -18.90 -2.04 -8.83
N THR A 8 -17.92 -1.17 -9.03
CA THR A 8 -17.15 -1.09 -10.28
C THR A 8 -15.86 -1.91 -10.28
N GLY A 9 -15.45 -2.46 -9.13
CA GLY A 9 -14.21 -3.24 -8.98
C GLY A 9 -12.92 -2.44 -9.14
N PHE A 10 -12.97 -1.10 -9.11
CA PHE A 10 -11.77 -0.28 -9.31
C PHE A 10 -10.82 -0.37 -8.11
N SER A 11 -9.53 -0.35 -8.41
CA SER A 11 -8.49 -0.19 -7.40
C SER A 11 -7.54 0.94 -7.76
N THR A 12 -7.01 1.57 -6.72
CA THR A 12 -5.94 2.56 -6.78
C THR A 12 -4.74 2.02 -6.02
N THR A 13 -3.59 1.99 -6.68
CA THR A 13 -2.35 1.47 -6.12
C THR A 13 -1.27 2.54 -6.17
N TYR A 14 -0.59 2.72 -5.04
CA TYR A 14 0.58 3.58 -4.90
C TYR A 14 1.84 2.74 -4.69
N TYR A 15 2.89 3.09 -5.42
CA TYR A 15 4.16 2.40 -5.45
C TYR A 15 5.25 3.36 -4.97
N LEU A 16 5.89 3.05 -3.86
CA LEU A 16 7.09 3.75 -3.40
C LEU A 16 8.30 2.89 -3.78
N LEU A 17 9.18 3.45 -4.61
CA LEU A 17 10.45 2.83 -4.96
C LEU A 17 11.53 3.17 -3.92
N ASP A 18 12.60 2.38 -3.90
CA ASP A 18 13.76 2.55 -3.01
C ASP A 18 14.50 3.88 -3.23
N ASN A 19 14.47 4.40 -4.45
CA ASN A 19 14.97 5.72 -4.83
C ASN A 19 14.06 6.89 -4.37
N GLY A 20 12.95 6.58 -3.69
CA GLY A 20 12.00 7.52 -3.13
C GLY A 20 10.93 8.01 -4.11
N GLN A 21 10.95 7.61 -5.37
CA GLN A 21 9.87 7.95 -6.30
C GLN A 21 8.57 7.27 -5.89
N LEU A 22 7.50 8.07 -5.82
CA LEU A 22 6.16 7.63 -5.50
C LEU A 22 5.31 7.71 -6.77
N PHE A 23 4.80 6.58 -7.22
CA PHE A 23 3.89 6.47 -8.34
C PHE A 23 2.48 6.08 -7.88
N GLY A 24 1.48 6.47 -8.66
CA GLY A 24 0.09 6.06 -8.50
C GLY A 24 -0.41 5.45 -9.80
N ARG A 25 -1.30 4.47 -9.69
CA ARG A 25 -1.96 3.84 -10.83
C ARG A 25 -3.35 3.38 -10.44
N ARG A 26 -4.35 3.66 -11.27
CA ARG A 26 -5.67 3.02 -11.16
C ARG A 26 -5.69 1.72 -11.97
N SER A 27 -6.55 0.80 -11.58
CA SER A 27 -6.77 -0.49 -12.26
C SER A 27 -7.04 -0.37 -13.77
N ARG A 28 -7.64 0.73 -14.23
CA ARG A 28 -7.92 1.00 -15.65
C ARG A 28 -6.79 1.73 -16.39
N ASP A 29 -5.83 2.28 -15.66
CA ASP A 29 -4.75 3.04 -16.26
C ASP A 29 -3.71 2.05 -16.83
N THR A 30 -3.23 2.34 -18.03
CA THR A 30 -2.11 1.61 -18.66
C THR A 30 -0.76 2.16 -18.21
N THR A 31 -0.73 3.37 -17.64
CA THR A 31 0.48 4.09 -17.25
C THR A 31 0.56 4.33 -15.74
N PHE A 32 1.78 4.54 -15.24
CA PHE A 32 2.03 4.99 -13.88
C PHE A 32 2.21 6.50 -13.86
N THR A 33 1.51 7.18 -12.95
CA THR A 33 1.65 8.63 -12.75
C THR A 33 2.66 8.86 -11.64
N LEU A 34 3.73 9.61 -11.91
CA LEU A 34 4.63 10.08 -10.86
C LEU A 34 3.89 11.10 -9.99
N ILE A 35 3.71 10.77 -8.71
CA ILE A 35 2.95 11.57 -7.75
C ILE A 35 3.87 12.54 -7.01
N ALA A 36 4.98 12.02 -6.50
CA ALA A 36 5.94 12.79 -5.72
C ALA A 36 7.29 12.06 -5.63
N LYS A 37 8.27 12.71 -4.99
CA LYS A 37 9.52 12.08 -4.56
C LYS A 37 9.68 12.28 -3.05
N GLN A 38 9.80 11.18 -2.33
CA GLN A 38 10.05 11.17 -0.89
C GLN A 38 11.55 11.31 -0.60
N THR A 39 11.87 11.82 0.59
CA THR A 39 13.26 11.85 1.06
C THR A 39 13.79 10.44 1.28
N ALA A 40 15.11 10.27 1.18
CA ALA A 40 15.74 8.98 1.46
C ALA A 40 15.45 8.49 2.90
N ALA A 41 15.39 9.42 3.86
CA ALA A 41 15.06 9.11 5.25
C ALA A 41 13.63 8.56 5.41
N ASN A 42 12.64 9.21 4.79
CA ASN A 42 11.25 8.74 4.82
C ASN A 42 11.10 7.39 4.11
N THR A 43 11.74 7.24 2.95
CA THR A 43 11.71 6.00 2.18
C THR A 43 12.26 4.83 2.99
N LYS A 44 13.45 4.99 3.57
CA LYS A 44 14.05 3.99 4.48
C LYS A 44 13.14 3.68 5.67
N ARG A 45 12.49 4.69 6.26
CA ARG A 45 11.54 4.49 7.36
C ARG A 45 10.36 3.63 6.93
N VAL A 46 9.77 3.87 5.75
CA VAL A 46 8.64 3.08 5.23
C VAL A 46 9.03 1.62 5.04
N PHE A 47 10.17 1.36 4.37
CA PHE A 47 10.67 0.00 4.16
C PHE A 47 11.01 -0.71 5.47
N LYS A 48 11.69 -0.03 6.41
CA LYS A 48 11.99 -0.59 7.73
C LYS A 48 10.71 -0.91 8.52
N THR A 49 9.69 -0.05 8.45
CA THR A 49 8.44 -0.25 9.20
C THR A 49 7.67 -1.46 8.69
N VAL A 50 7.58 -1.67 7.37
CA VAL A 50 6.88 -2.84 6.83
C VAL A 50 7.64 -4.16 7.10
N GLU A 51 8.96 -4.11 7.10
CA GLU A 51 9.79 -5.29 7.39
C GLU A 51 9.82 -5.62 8.89
N SER A 52 10.09 -4.65 9.76
CA SER A 52 10.29 -4.87 11.20
C SER A 52 9.00 -4.83 12.01
N ASN A 53 8.16 -3.81 11.80
CA ASN A 53 6.97 -3.61 12.63
C ASN A 53 5.80 -4.44 12.11
N CYS A 54 5.62 -4.48 10.79
CA CYS A 54 4.56 -5.28 10.18
C CYS A 54 4.94 -6.75 10.03
N LYS A 55 6.23 -7.08 9.95
CA LYS A 55 6.74 -8.45 9.72
C LYS A 55 6.08 -9.08 8.48
N ILE A 56 6.02 -8.32 7.39
CA ILE A 56 5.26 -8.72 6.18
C ILE A 56 5.70 -10.04 5.55
N LYS A 57 6.96 -10.44 5.76
CA LYS A 57 7.50 -11.70 5.23
C LYS A 57 6.90 -12.94 5.89
N THR A 58 6.38 -12.82 7.11
CA THR A 58 5.82 -13.94 7.89
C THR A 58 4.34 -13.75 8.21
N THR A 59 3.76 -12.60 7.90
CA THR A 59 2.35 -12.34 8.15
C THR A 59 1.52 -12.88 6.98
N HIS A 60 0.69 -13.88 7.25
CA HIS A 60 -0.27 -14.41 6.30
C HIS A 60 -1.66 -13.89 6.66
N PHE A 61 -2.14 -12.90 5.92
CA PHE A 61 -3.47 -12.35 6.11
C PHE A 61 -4.01 -11.86 4.77
N ASP A 62 -4.93 -12.62 4.19
CA ASP A 62 -5.56 -12.32 2.90
C ASP A 62 -7.07 -12.49 3.04
N ASN A 63 -7.73 -11.42 3.48
CA ASN A 63 -9.16 -11.38 3.73
C ASN A 63 -9.80 -10.17 3.03
N PRO A 64 -9.83 -10.14 1.69
CA PRO A 64 -10.46 -9.06 0.94
C PRO A 64 -11.97 -9.06 1.13
N GLY A 65 -12.56 -7.90 1.38
CA GLY A 65 -14.01 -7.69 1.34
C GLY A 65 -14.47 -7.05 0.04
N ASN A 66 -15.76 -6.68 -0.02
CA ASN A 66 -16.30 -5.93 -1.16
C ASN A 66 -15.51 -4.64 -1.42
N THR A 67 -15.08 -3.96 -0.36
CA THR A 67 -13.97 -3.00 -0.42
C THR A 67 -12.81 -3.55 0.40
N TYR A 68 -11.59 -3.31 -0.06
CA TYR A 68 -10.40 -3.83 0.59
C TYR A 68 -9.24 -2.84 0.51
N ARG A 69 -8.29 -3.02 1.41
CA ARG A 69 -7.00 -2.34 1.47
C ARG A 69 -5.91 -3.40 1.45
N PHE A 70 -4.75 -3.02 0.94
CA PHE A 70 -3.61 -3.93 0.93
C PHE A 70 -2.28 -3.20 1.08
N VAL A 71 -1.35 -3.92 1.70
CA VAL A 71 0.07 -3.59 1.73
C VAL A 71 0.81 -4.68 0.99
N GLN A 72 1.64 -4.28 0.04
CA GLN A 72 2.49 -5.19 -0.71
C GLN A 72 3.92 -4.68 -0.60
N TRP A 73 4.84 -5.62 -0.36
CA TRP A 73 6.28 -5.39 -0.37
C TRP A 73 6.89 -6.33 -1.40
N GLN A 74 7.85 -5.81 -2.17
CA GLN A 74 8.56 -6.58 -3.17
C GLN A 74 10.04 -6.23 -3.15
N LYS A 75 10.89 -7.24 -3.25
CA LYS A 75 12.34 -7.12 -3.44
C LYS A 75 12.83 -8.20 -4.38
N GLY A 76 13.23 -7.81 -5.58
CA GLY A 76 13.58 -8.76 -6.65
C GLY A 76 12.40 -9.70 -6.94
N LYS A 77 12.62 -11.01 -6.80
CA LYS A 77 11.61 -12.07 -7.01
C LYS A 77 10.71 -12.31 -5.80
N GLN A 78 11.04 -11.78 -4.62
CA GLN A 78 10.23 -11.96 -3.41
C GLN A 78 9.13 -10.92 -3.37
N ALA A 79 7.88 -11.36 -3.23
CA ALA A 79 6.73 -10.49 -3.05
C ALA A 79 5.85 -11.03 -1.91
N TYR A 80 5.46 -10.16 -1.00
CA TYR A 80 4.54 -10.47 0.10
C TYR A 80 3.41 -9.46 0.10
N LYS A 81 2.19 -9.94 0.32
CA LYS A 81 0.98 -9.12 0.31
C LYS A 81 0.11 -9.47 1.51
N VAL A 82 -0.39 -8.44 2.16
CA VAL A 82 -1.41 -8.51 3.21
C VAL A 82 -2.61 -7.70 2.75
N THR A 83 -3.79 -8.34 2.72
CA THR A 83 -5.04 -7.75 2.24
C THR A 83 -6.12 -7.87 3.31
N TRP A 84 -6.87 -6.80 3.56
CA TRP A 84 -7.98 -6.81 4.51
C TRP A 84 -9.15 -5.96 4.01
N GLY A 85 -10.37 -6.31 4.41
CA GLY A 85 -11.56 -5.60 3.97
C GLY A 85 -12.88 -6.20 4.44
N ILE A 86 -12.91 -7.47 4.88
CA ILE A 86 -14.11 -8.02 5.50
C ILE A 86 -14.28 -7.52 6.94
N PRO A 87 -15.50 -7.12 7.36
CA PRO A 87 -15.76 -6.63 8.71
C PRO A 87 -15.40 -7.62 9.83
N GLU A 88 -15.51 -8.92 9.56
CA GLU A 88 -15.39 -9.99 10.55
C GLU A 88 -13.93 -10.38 10.84
N LYS A 89 -12.97 -9.94 10.02
CA LYS A 89 -11.54 -10.23 10.21
C LYS A 89 -10.74 -8.95 10.35
N THR A 90 -10.21 -8.75 11.55
CA THR A 90 -9.34 -7.62 11.87
C THR A 90 -7.89 -7.93 11.49
N VAL A 91 -7.31 -7.10 10.62
CA VAL A 91 -5.87 -7.13 10.35
C VAL A 91 -5.09 -6.69 11.59
N PRO A 92 -3.87 -7.18 11.82
CA PRO A 92 -3.04 -6.67 12.91
C PRO A 92 -2.89 -5.13 12.85
N ALA A 93 -3.07 -4.46 14.00
CA ALA A 93 -3.22 -2.99 14.06
C ALA A 93 -2.02 -2.20 13.51
N ASN A 94 -0.83 -2.81 13.52
CA ASN A 94 0.37 -2.28 12.88
C ASN A 94 0.20 -2.05 11.37
N TYR A 95 -0.54 -2.91 10.65
CA TYR A 95 -0.80 -2.73 9.22
C TYR A 95 -1.73 -1.57 8.95
N GLN A 96 -2.77 -1.40 9.75
CA GLN A 96 -3.69 -0.27 9.60
C GLN A 96 -2.97 1.06 9.88
N LYS A 97 -2.23 1.15 10.99
CA LYS A 97 -1.41 2.33 11.31
C LYS A 97 -0.38 2.63 10.23
N PHE A 98 0.26 1.60 9.69
CA PHE A 98 1.24 1.75 8.62
C PHE A 98 0.61 2.24 7.32
N TYR A 99 -0.52 1.68 6.91
CA TYR A 99 -1.28 2.13 5.74
C TYR A 99 -1.70 3.59 5.87
N ASP A 100 -2.27 3.97 7.03
CA ASP A 100 -2.73 5.34 7.26
C ASP A 100 -1.55 6.33 7.25
N SER A 101 -0.43 5.96 7.89
CA SER A 101 0.81 6.76 7.87
C SER A 101 1.40 6.91 6.47
N PHE A 102 1.32 5.88 5.64
CA PHE A 102 1.77 5.97 4.26
C PHE A 102 0.87 6.89 3.44
N MET A 103 -0.45 6.77 3.61
CA MET A 103 -1.40 7.62 2.89
C MET A 103 -1.27 9.09 3.29
N THR A 104 -0.95 9.41 4.55
CA THR A 104 -0.71 10.81 4.97
C THR A 104 0.53 11.43 4.33
N MET A 105 1.52 10.62 3.91
CA MET A 105 2.67 11.10 3.13
C MET A 105 2.28 11.53 1.70
N ILE A 106 1.10 11.13 1.23
CA ILE A 106 0.57 11.51 -0.08
C ILE A 106 -0.44 12.64 0.13
N PRO A 107 -0.15 13.87 -0.33
CA PRO A 107 -1.09 14.99 -0.26
C PRO A 107 -2.43 14.61 -0.87
N ALA A 108 -3.54 15.00 -0.23
CA ALA A 108 -4.88 14.64 -0.69
C ALA A 108 -5.17 15.12 -2.13
N SER A 109 -4.59 16.25 -2.55
CA SER A 109 -4.69 16.78 -3.92
C SER A 109 -4.01 15.89 -4.97
N LEU A 110 -3.04 15.08 -4.56
CA LEU A 110 -2.27 14.20 -5.44
C LEU A 110 -2.73 12.73 -5.37
N ARG A 111 -3.70 12.44 -4.49
CA ARG A 111 -4.30 11.10 -4.42
C ARG A 111 -5.21 10.90 -5.63
N LEU A 112 -4.98 9.80 -6.34
CA LEU A 112 -5.83 9.37 -7.44
C LEU A 112 -7.21 9.01 -6.87
N LYS A 113 -8.25 9.68 -7.39
CA LYS A 113 -9.66 9.45 -7.05
C LYS A 113 -10.25 8.29 -7.84
#